data_AF-A0A962X7G6-F1
#
_entry.id   AF-A0A962X7G6-F1
#
_cell.length_a   1.000
_cell.length_b   1.000
_cell.length_c   1.000
_cell.angle_alpha   90.00
_cell.angle_beta   90.00
_cell.angle_gamma   90.00
#
_symmetry.space_group_name_H-M   'P 1'
#
loop_
_entity.id
_entity.type
_entity.pdbx_description
1 polymer ?
#
loop_
_entity_poly.entity_id
_entity_poly.type
_entity_poly.pdbx_seq_one_letter_code
_entity_poly.pdbx_strand_id
1 'polypeptide(L)' 'MINHDDVLSSLHTLRDFIRWGASQMNEAGLHFGHGTDNALDEAAALVLHALHLPPDLHTEYLQSSLTFLEKQAV' A
#
# COMPACT_ATOMS: atom_id res chain seq x y z
N MET A 1 18.80 4.17 7.46
CA MET A 1 18.55 2.90 6.75
C MET A 1 17.30 2.32 7.38
N ILE A 2 16.16 2.34 6.68
CA ILE A 2 14.91 1.79 7.22
C ILE A 2 15.07 0.27 7.22
N ASN A 3 14.95 -0.36 8.39
CA ASN A 3 14.99 -1.80 8.51
C ASN A 3 13.67 -2.38 8.01
N HIS A 4 13.72 -3.22 6.97
CA HIS A 4 12.52 -3.71 6.28
C HIS A 4 11.67 -4.60 7.19
N ASP A 5 12.33 -5.41 8.03
CA ASP A 5 11.67 -6.27 9.02
C ASP A 5 10.88 -5.48 10.07
N ASP A 6 11.41 -4.33 10.50
CA ASP A 6 10.75 -3.47 11.50
C ASP A 6 9.48 -2.83 10.91
N VAL A 7 9.50 -2.44 9.63
CA VAL A 7 8.32 -1.91 8.94
C VAL A 7 7.23 -2.97 8.80
N LEU A 8 7.57 -4.18 8.34
CA LEU A 8 6.60 -5.27 8.16
C LEU A 8 5.96 -5.72 9.49
N SER A 9 6.69 -5.60 10.60
CA SER A 9 6.16 -5.86 11.93
C SER A 9 5.17 -4.79 12.42
N SER A 10 5.31 -3.55 11.93
CA SER A 10 4.53 -2.38 12.36
C SER A 10 3.28 -2.12 11.52
N LEU A 11 3.25 -2.58 10.26
CA LEU A 11 2.10 -2.45 9.37
C LEU A 11 1.18 -3.66 9.54
N HIS A 12 -0.10 -3.43 9.86
CA HIS A 12 -1.04 -4.51 10.18
C HIS A 12 -2.12 -4.68 9.14
N THR A 13 -2.64 -3.57 8.61
CA THR A 13 -3.81 -3.55 7.72
C THR A 13 -3.47 -3.17 6.30
N LEU A 14 -4.34 -3.53 5.35
CA LEU A 14 -4.24 -3.10 3.96
C LEU A 14 -4.08 -1.57 3.84
N ARG A 15 -4.83 -0.81 4.63
CA ARG A 15 -4.73 0.65 4.72
C ARG A 15 -3.35 1.13 5.18
N ASP A 16 -2.69 0.42 6.09
CA ASP A 16 -1.36 0.79 6.57
C ASP A 16 -0.33 0.72 5.46
N PHE A 17 -0.38 -0.35 4.65
CA PHE A 17 0.50 -0.54 3.49
C PHE A 17 0.27 0.54 2.42
N ILE A 18 -0.99 0.84 2.09
CA ILE A 18 -1.34 1.89 1.12
C ILE A 18 -0.86 3.26 1.60
N ARG A 19 -1.16 3.64 2.84
CA ARG A 19 -0.76 4.91 3.43
C ARG A 19 0.77 5.03 3.50
N TRP A 20 1.46 3.96 3.91
CA TRP A 20 2.91 3.95 4.01
C TRP A 20 3.56 4.05 2.63
N GLY A 21 3.11 3.27 1.65
CA GLY A 21 3.59 3.35 0.26
C GLY A 21 3.43 4.75 -0.32
N ALA A 22 2.26 5.37 -0.15
CA ALA A 22 2.03 6.75 -0.58
C ALA A 22 2.97 7.76 0.10
N SER A 23 3.29 7.56 1.39
CA SER A 23 4.26 8.39 2.11
C SER A 23 5.66 8.27 1.49
N GLN A 24 6.10 7.05 1.19
CA GLN A 24 7.40 6.80 0.56
C GLN A 24 7.47 7.44 -0.83
N MET A 25 6.40 7.33 -1.62
CA MET A 25 6.37 7.91 -2.97
C MET A 25 6.39 9.45 -2.94
N ASN A 26 5.66 10.06 -2.00
CA ASN A 26 5.68 11.50 -1.79
C ASN A 26 7.06 11.99 -1.32
N GLU A 27 7.70 11.28 -0.39
CA GLU A 27 9.07 11.60 0.06
C GLU A 27 10.08 11.50 -1.09
N ALA A 28 9.92 10.51 -1.98
CA ALA A 28 10.73 10.35 -3.18
C ALA A 28 10.47 11.42 -4.26
N GLY A 29 9.46 12.29 -4.09
CA GLY A 29 9.12 13.32 -5.06
C GLY A 29 8.58 12.77 -6.38
N LEU A 30 7.93 11.60 -6.35
CA LEU A 30 7.33 11.01 -7.55
C LEU A 30 6.20 11.92 -8.07
N HIS A 31 6.18 12.10 -9.39
CA HIS A 31 5.14 12.84 -10.09
C HIS A 31 4.11 11.85 -10.64
N PHE A 32 2.86 11.96 -10.20
CA PHE A 32 1.74 11.17 -10.68
C PHE A 32 0.97 11.99 -11.73
N GLY A 33 0.82 11.47 -12.94
CA GLY A 33 0.19 12.17 -14.07
C GLY A 33 -0.85 11.32 -14.78
N HIS A 34 -1.78 11.97 -15.49
CA HIS A 34 -2.84 11.36 -16.30
C HIS A 34 -3.94 10.56 -15.56
N GLY A 35 -4.53 11.13 -14.51
CA GLY A 35 -5.81 10.66 -13.97
C GLY A 35 -5.74 9.68 -12.79
N THR A 36 -4.55 9.48 -12.21
CA THR A 36 -4.37 8.93 -10.85
C THR A 36 -4.22 10.12 -9.89
N ASP A 37 -5.19 10.33 -9.01
CA ASP A 37 -5.43 11.64 -8.37
C ASP A 37 -4.47 11.97 -7.21
N ASN A 38 -3.65 11.03 -6.73
CA ASN A 38 -2.56 11.26 -5.77
C ASN A 38 -1.78 9.96 -5.50
N ALA A 39 -0.69 10.05 -4.73
CA ALA A 39 0.14 8.91 -4.31
C ALA A 39 -0.63 7.77 -3.62
N LEU A 40 -1.80 8.02 -3.02
CA LEU A 40 -2.60 6.98 -2.37
C LEU A 40 -3.26 6.07 -3.40
N ASP A 41 -3.72 6.60 -4.52
CA ASP A 41 -4.38 5.81 -5.55
C ASP A 41 -3.37 4.87 -6.24
N GLU A 42 -2.16 5.36 -6.50
CA GLU A 42 -1.07 4.55 -7.03
C GLU A 42 -0.63 3.48 -6.03
N ALA A 43 -0.45 3.85 -4.76
CA ALA A 43 -0.13 2.89 -3.72
C ALA A 43 -1.24 1.85 -3.54
N ALA A 44 -2.51 2.24 -3.62
CA ALA A 44 -3.65 1.32 -3.58
C ALA A 44 -3.62 0.35 -4.75
N ALA A 45 -3.41 0.83 -5.98
CA ALA A 45 -3.33 -0.01 -7.16
C ALA A 45 -2.22 -1.07 -7.04
N LEU A 46 -1.02 -0.66 -6.62
CA LEU A 46 0.12 -1.58 -6.44
C LEU A 46 -0.13 -2.62 -5.35
N VAL A 47 -0.62 -2.20 -4.18
CA VAL A 47 -0.88 -3.11 -3.06
C VAL A 47 -2.00 -4.09 -3.41
N LEU A 48 -3.11 -3.62 -3.99
CA LEU A 48 -4.20 -4.51 -4.42
C LEU A 48 -3.75 -5.48 -5.51
N HIS A 49 -2.93 -5.02 -6.46
CA HIS A 49 -2.36 -5.88 -7.49
C HIS A 49 -1.47 -6.99 -6.91
N ALA A 50 -0.58 -6.64 -5.98
CA ALA A 50 0.30 -7.59 -5.29
C ALA A 50 -0.48 -8.67 -4.53
N LEU A 51 -1.66 -8.31 -3.99
CA LEU A 51 -2.54 -9.21 -3.26
C LEU A 51 -3.59 -9.91 -4.14
N HIS A 52 -3.52 -9.73 -5.47
CA HIS A 52 -4.48 -10.27 -6.42
C HIS A 52 -5.94 -9.85 -6.15
N LEU A 53 -6.13 -8.64 -5.61
CA LEU A 53 -7.43 -8.06 -5.30
C LEU A 53 -7.91 -7.15 -6.44
N PRO A 54 -9.24 -7.02 -6.64
CA PRO A 54 -9.78 -6.09 -7.63
C PRO A 54 -9.50 -4.62 -7.24
N PRO A 55 -9.33 -3.71 -8.22
CA PRO A 55 -9.14 -2.29 -7.95
C PRO A 55 -10.38 -1.59 -7.37
N ASP A 56 -11.58 -2.13 -7.63
CA ASP A 56 -12.87 -1.73 -7.05
C ASP A 56 -13.14 -2.49 -5.72
N LEU A 57 -12.14 -2.57 -4.84
CA LEU A 57 -12.34 -3.21 -3.55
C LEU A 57 -13.15 -2.29 -2.64
N HIS A 58 -14.21 -2.84 -2.02
CA HIS A 58 -15.03 -2.07 -1.10
C HIS A 58 -14.19 -1.55 0.08
N THR A 59 -14.41 -0.29 0.47
CA THR A 59 -13.54 0.41 1.44
C THR A 59 -13.51 -0.23 2.82
N GLU A 60 -14.52 -1.05 3.17
CA GLU A 60 -14.54 -1.83 4.42
C GLU A 60 -13.35 -2.78 4.54
N TYR A 61 -12.86 -3.32 3.42
CA TYR A 61 -11.77 -4.28 3.41
C TYR A 61 -10.41 -3.62 3.67
N LEU A 62 -10.30 -2.30 3.57
CA LEU A 62 -9.05 -1.57 3.85
C LEU A 62 -8.59 -1.73 5.30
N GLN A 63 -9.50 -2.02 6.23
CA GLN A 63 -9.18 -2.31 7.63
C GLN A 63 -8.80 -3.79 7.89
N SER A 64 -8.83 -4.63 6.86
CA SER A 64 -8.48 -6.05 6.99
C SER A 64 -6.99 -6.21 7.29
N SER A 65 -6.69 -7.13 8.21
CA SER A 65 -5.30 -7.46 8.56
C SER A 65 -4.68 -8.36 7.50
N LEU A 66 -3.42 -8.13 7.17
CA LEU A 66 -2.66 -8.98 6.26
C LEU A 66 -1.96 -10.10 7.03
N THR A 67 -2.02 -11.30 6.47
CA THR A 67 -1.19 -12.44 6.88
C THR A 67 0.27 -12.17 6.59
N PHE A 68 1.16 -12.91 7.25
CA PHE A 68 2.61 -12.75 7.04
C PHE A 68 3.04 -13.01 5.58
N LEU A 69 2.35 -13.90 4.86
CA LEU A 69 2.65 -14.16 3.45
C LEU A 69 2.22 -13.00 2.56
N GLU A 70 1.03 -12.43 2.81
CA GLU A 70 0.54 -11.24 2.09
C GLU A 70 1.46 -10.04 2.34
N LYS A 71 1.93 -9.84 3.57
CA LYS A 71 2.88 -8.76 3.90
C LYS A 71 4.21 -8.87 3.16
N GLN A 72 4.68 -10.07 2.83
CA GLN A 72 5.92 -10.27 2.07
C GLN A 72 5.73 -10.10 0.55
N ALA A 73 4.49 -10.19 0.07
CA ALA A 73 4.19 -10.03 -1.35
C ALA A 73 4.07 -8.56 -1.78
N VAL A 74 3.87 -7.65 -0.82
CA VAL A 74 3.73 -6.20 -0.99
C VAL A 74 5.06 -5.50 -0.73
#